data_AF-A0A0B7B845-F1
#
_entry.id   AF-A0A0B7B845-F1
#
_cell.length_a   1.000
_cell.length_b   1.000
_cell.length_c   1.000
_cell.angle_alpha   90.00
_cell.angle_beta   90.00
_cell.angle_gamma   90.00
#
_symmetry.space_group_name_H-M   'P 1'
#
loop_
_entity.id
_entity.type
_entity.pdbx_description
1 polymer ?
#
loop_
_entity_poly.entity_id
_entity_poly.type
_entity_poly.pdbx_seq_one_letter_code
_entity_poly.pdbx_strand_id
1 'polypeptide(L)'
;NRCGVLHLPLISTGSTLLEEKRKLEFKTTEEPLTEHASNVEIQKYVMVVLKSGMYFIYSNIFINPDTSMPCSSFTNQTWEHNIFLTRNNDKVHSGIIFNTTYTCCDNCERNKETSYTGGMHELQVNDRLHVEVSNNEQVIFSDESSYLGIFMIS
;
A
#
# COMPACT_ATOMS: atom_id res chain seq x y z
N ASN A 1 -11.47 -11.89 -31.19
CA ASN A 1 -12.71 -12.62 -30.84
C ASN A 1 -12.38 -14.02 -30.36
N ARG A 2 -12.80 -14.32 -29.12
CA ARG A 2 -12.82 -15.61 -28.38
C ARG A 2 -11.59 -15.94 -27.51
N CYS A 3 -11.62 -15.40 -26.29
CA CYS A 3 -11.09 -16.08 -25.10
C CYS A 3 -12.05 -17.20 -24.67
N GLY A 4 -11.51 -18.30 -24.16
CA GLY A 4 -12.26 -19.22 -23.32
C GLY A 4 -11.60 -20.60 -23.19
N VAL A 5 -11.12 -20.93 -21.99
CA VAL A 5 -11.50 -22.16 -21.28
C VAL A 5 -11.53 -21.82 -19.79
N LEU A 6 -12.70 -22.06 -19.19
CA LEU A 6 -13.00 -21.99 -17.77
C LEU A 6 -12.73 -23.38 -17.19
N HIS A 7 -11.93 -23.49 -16.13
CA HIS A 7 -11.96 -24.67 -15.26
C HIS A 7 -11.71 -24.28 -13.80
N LEU A 8 -12.72 -24.51 -12.98
CA LEU A 8 -12.70 -24.73 -11.53
C LEU A 8 -13.35 -26.11 -11.30
N PRO A 9 -13.21 -26.79 -10.13
CA PRO A 9 -12.42 -26.45 -8.94
C PRO A 9 -11.58 -27.63 -8.40
N LEU A 10 -10.66 -27.37 -7.46
CA LEU A 10 -10.31 -28.32 -6.40
C LEU A 10 -10.07 -27.54 -5.10
N ILE A 11 -10.95 -27.77 -4.12
CA ILE A 11 -10.79 -27.37 -2.72
C ILE A 11 -10.09 -28.53 -2.01
N SER A 12 -8.93 -28.26 -1.39
CA SER A 12 -8.43 -29.03 -0.25
C SER A 12 -7.50 -28.15 0.59
N THR A 13 -8.11 -27.54 1.59
CA THR A 13 -7.65 -27.32 2.97
C THR A 13 -6.16 -27.46 3.29
N GLY A 14 -5.58 -26.38 3.84
CA GLY A 14 -4.65 -26.53 4.97
C GLY A 14 -3.24 -25.97 4.80
N SER A 15 -3.11 -24.68 4.49
CA SER A 15 -1.99 -23.86 4.96
C SER A 15 -2.40 -22.40 4.83
N THR A 16 -3.05 -21.84 5.85
CA THR A 16 -3.06 -20.38 6.03
C THR A 16 -1.66 -19.96 6.43
N LEU A 17 -0.74 -19.93 5.47
CA LEU A 17 0.40 -19.02 5.55
C LEU A 17 -0.25 -17.64 5.57
N LEU A 18 -0.25 -17.03 6.74
CA LEU A 18 -0.66 -15.64 6.90
C LEU A 18 0.17 -14.87 5.88
N GLU A 19 -0.45 -14.33 4.83
CA GLU A 19 0.26 -13.44 3.91
C GLU A 19 0.86 -12.33 4.75
N GLU A 20 2.19 -12.33 4.85
CA GLU A 20 2.88 -11.38 5.69
C GLU A 20 2.75 -10.02 5.00
N LYS A 21 2.00 -9.11 5.64
CA LYS A 21 1.82 -7.73 5.17
C LYS A 21 2.77 -6.82 5.94
N ARG A 22 3.52 -5.98 5.24
CA ARG A 22 4.33 -4.92 5.85
C ARG A 22 3.60 -3.60 5.85
N LYS A 23 3.76 -2.87 6.95
CA LYS A 23 3.33 -1.48 7.05
C LYS A 23 4.46 -0.55 6.67
N LEU A 24 4.13 0.53 5.97
CA LEU A 24 5.06 1.64 5.75
C LEU A 24 5.43 2.23 7.10
N GLU A 25 6.74 2.31 7.39
CA GLU A 25 7.27 2.94 8.59
C GLU A 25 7.59 4.41 8.29
N PHE A 26 7.00 5.31 9.07
CA PHE A 26 7.32 6.73 9.03
C PHE A 26 8.58 7.00 9.83
N LYS A 27 9.44 7.90 9.35
CA LYS A 27 10.49 8.46 10.20
C LYS A 27 9.82 9.37 11.22
N THR A 28 10.27 9.28 12.46
CA THR A 28 9.76 10.12 13.56
C THR A 28 10.85 11.03 14.13
N THR A 29 12.00 11.10 13.47
CA THR A 29 13.17 11.89 13.89
C THR A 29 13.21 13.21 13.12
N GLU A 30 13.58 14.30 13.80
CA GLU A 30 13.65 15.68 13.30
C GLU A 30 14.74 15.92 12.23
N GLU A 31 14.82 15.12 11.17
CA GLU A 31 15.63 15.49 10.00
C GLU A 31 14.82 16.47 9.12
N PRO A 32 15.25 17.73 8.93
CA PRO A 32 14.29 18.83 8.92
C PRO A 32 13.68 19.18 7.56
N LEU A 33 13.81 18.34 6.51
CA LEU A 33 13.55 18.81 5.14
C LEU A 33 12.72 17.89 4.23
N THR A 34 12.43 16.65 4.60
CA THR A 34 11.67 15.71 3.75
C THR A 34 10.23 15.49 4.20
N GLU A 35 9.89 15.84 5.43
CA GLU A 35 8.56 15.57 6.02
C GLU A 35 7.92 16.86 6.53
N HIS A 36 6.78 17.24 5.96
CA HIS A 36 5.95 18.35 6.43
C HIS A 36 4.65 17.78 7.01
N ALA A 37 4.45 17.91 8.32
CA ALA A 37 3.25 17.47 9.01
C ALA A 37 2.41 18.68 9.44
N SER A 38 1.41 19.06 8.64
CA SER A 38 0.39 20.03 9.01
C SER A 38 -0.97 19.36 9.08
N ASN A 39 -1.74 19.63 10.15
CA ASN A 39 -3.04 19.01 10.44
C ASN A 39 -3.02 17.49 10.60
N VAL A 40 -1.85 16.90 10.84
CA VAL A 40 -1.67 15.47 11.12
C VAL A 40 -0.64 15.26 12.22
N GLU A 41 -0.79 14.17 12.96
CA GLU A 41 0.22 13.61 13.85
C GLU A 41 0.80 12.35 13.21
N ILE A 42 2.13 12.24 13.16
CA ILE A 42 2.83 11.09 12.60
C ILE A 42 3.28 10.18 13.74
N GLN A 43 2.85 8.92 13.68
CA GLN A 43 3.31 7.82 14.52
C GLN A 43 4.02 6.80 13.63
N LYS A 44 4.80 5.90 14.22
CA LYS A 44 5.65 4.93 13.51
C LYS A 44 5.04 4.27 12.25
N TYR A 45 3.75 3.90 12.29
CA TYR A 45 3.06 3.26 11.16
C TYR A 45 1.76 3.95 10.74
N VAL A 46 1.42 5.07 11.38
CA VAL A 46 0.07 5.65 11.30
C VAL A 46 0.17 7.16 11.22
N MET A 47 -0.57 7.74 10.29
CA MET A 47 -0.87 9.17 10.23
C MET A 47 -2.25 9.41 10.84
N VAL A 48 -2.32 10.25 11.87
CA VAL A 48 -3.57 10.59 12.57
C VAL A 48 -4.03 11.98 12.13
N VAL A 49 -5.28 12.09 11.68
CA VAL A 49 -5.86 13.35 11.20
C VAL A 49 -6.27 14.24 12.36
N LEU A 50 -5.77 15.47 12.40
CA LEU A 50 -6.08 16.46 13.45
C LEU A 50 -7.16 17.47 13.04
N LYS A 51 -7.52 17.53 11.75
CA LYS A 51 -8.54 18.45 11.22
C LYS A 51 -9.42 17.76 10.18
N SER A 52 -10.74 17.79 10.35
CA SER A 52 -11.67 17.26 9.35
C SER A 52 -11.66 18.06 8.06
N GLY A 53 -11.93 17.39 6.93
CA GLY A 53 -12.19 18.01 5.64
C GLY A 53 -11.92 17.07 4.47
N MET A 54 -11.88 17.63 3.26
CA MET A 54 -11.53 16.88 2.06
C MET A 54 -10.03 16.87 1.86
N TYR A 55 -9.44 15.69 1.74
CA TYR A 55 -8.01 15.51 1.50
C TYR A 55 -7.77 14.81 0.18
N PHE A 56 -6.72 15.23 -0.53
CA PHE A 56 -6.10 14.36 -1.51
C PHE A 56 -5.08 13.49 -0.77
N ILE A 57 -5.26 12.17 -0.88
CA ILE A 57 -4.42 11.16 -0.23
C ILE A 57 -3.67 10.43 -1.33
N TYR A 58 -2.37 10.22 -1.17
CA TYR A 58 -1.55 9.54 -2.15
C TYR A 58 -0.43 8.75 -1.50
N SER A 59 -0.06 7.65 -2.14
CA SER A 59 1.03 6.79 -1.70
C SER A 59 1.84 6.32 -2.89
N ASN A 60 3.13 6.16 -2.69
CA ASN A 60 4.07 5.58 -3.63
C ASN A 60 4.84 4.48 -2.91
N ILE A 61 4.95 3.30 -3.53
CA ILE A 61 5.73 2.18 -3.02
C ILE A 61 6.57 1.61 -4.16
N PHE A 62 7.88 1.49 -3.92
CA PHE A 62 8.79 0.87 -4.88
C PHE A 62 8.88 -0.64 -4.67
N ILE A 63 8.51 -1.38 -5.72
CA ILE A 63 8.50 -2.85 -5.75
C ILE A 63 9.64 -3.28 -6.68
N ASN A 64 10.61 -4.00 -6.12
CA ASN A 64 11.82 -4.41 -6.82
C ASN A 64 12.07 -5.91 -6.59
N PRO A 65 11.30 -6.79 -7.26
CA PRO A 65 11.58 -8.21 -7.28
C PRO A 65 13.02 -8.46 -7.74
N ASP A 66 13.68 -9.45 -7.13
CA ASP A 66 15.06 -9.80 -7.50
C ASP A 66 15.09 -10.25 -8.97
N THR A 67 15.73 -9.45 -9.81
CA THR A 67 15.82 -9.68 -11.25
C THR A 67 16.67 -10.89 -11.63
N SER A 68 17.40 -11.50 -10.67
CA SER A 68 18.19 -12.71 -10.90
C SER A 68 17.34 -13.98 -10.97
N MET A 69 16.08 -13.91 -10.53
CA MET A 69 15.14 -15.02 -10.53
C MET A 69 13.94 -14.72 -11.44
N PRO A 70 13.43 -15.70 -12.22
CA PRO A 70 12.23 -15.50 -13.01
C PRO A 70 11.02 -15.29 -12.08
N CYS A 71 10.04 -14.50 -12.51
CA CYS A 71 8.82 -14.25 -11.74
C CYS A 71 8.11 -15.56 -11.36
N SER A 72 8.11 -16.54 -12.28
CA SER A 72 7.56 -17.87 -12.04
C SER A 72 8.17 -18.64 -10.86
N SER A 73 9.37 -18.26 -10.40
CA SER A 73 10.02 -18.90 -9.26
C SER A 73 9.58 -18.35 -7.90
N PHE A 74 8.92 -17.20 -7.87
CA PHE A 74 8.41 -16.63 -6.62
C PHE A 74 7.14 -17.36 -6.18
N THR A 75 7.06 -17.66 -4.87
CA THR A 75 5.87 -18.24 -4.23
C THR A 75 4.64 -17.36 -4.44
N ASN A 76 4.83 -16.04 -4.37
CA ASN A 76 3.82 -15.03 -4.65
C ASN A 76 4.33 -14.09 -5.75
N GLN A 77 3.53 -13.92 -6.79
CA GLN A 77 3.86 -13.11 -7.97
C GLN A 77 3.08 -11.79 -8.03
N THR A 78 2.25 -11.55 -7.02
CA THR A 78 1.35 -10.41 -6.95
C THR A 78 1.61 -9.63 -5.66
N TRP A 79 1.65 -8.31 -5.79
CA TRP A 79 1.79 -7.34 -4.72
C TRP A 79 0.56 -6.45 -4.70
N GLU A 80 -0.03 -6.31 -3.52
CA GLU A 80 -1.10 -5.36 -3.25
C GLU A 80 -0.50 -4.19 -2.49
N HIS A 81 -0.76 -2.98 -2.96
CA HIS A 81 -0.43 -1.74 -2.27
C HIS A 81 -1.75 -1.08 -1.86
N ASN A 82 -1.99 -1.03 -0.56
CA ASN A 82 -3.25 -0.59 0.04
C ASN A 82 -3.02 0.64 0.92
N ILE A 83 -3.84 1.67 0.72
CA ILE A 83 -4.03 2.76 1.70
C ILE A 83 -5.25 2.42 2.54
N PHE A 84 -5.06 2.22 3.83
CA PHE A 84 -6.10 1.90 4.80
C PHE A 84 -6.53 3.14 5.58
N LEU A 85 -7.82 3.20 5.86
CA LEU A 85 -8.46 4.16 6.75
C LEU A 85 -9.11 3.42 7.92
N THR A 86 -8.78 3.82 9.14
CA THR A 86 -9.47 3.38 10.36
C THR A 86 -10.18 4.56 11.01
N ARG A 87 -11.49 4.44 11.19
CA ARG A 87 -12.34 5.42 11.88
C ARG A 87 -12.75 4.85 13.25
N ASN A 88 -12.43 5.56 14.33
CA ASN A 88 -12.67 5.07 15.69
C ASN A 88 -14.16 4.80 15.99
N ASN A 89 -15.06 5.65 15.47
CA ASN A 89 -16.50 5.57 15.71
C ASN A 89 -17.28 4.93 14.56
N ASP A 90 -16.59 4.51 13.50
CA ASP A 90 -17.22 4.02 12.28
C ASP A 90 -16.41 2.88 11.64
N LYS A 91 -16.49 1.72 12.29
CA LYS A 91 -15.80 0.52 11.82
C LYS A 91 -16.31 0.01 10.47
N VAL A 92 -17.57 0.33 10.13
CA VAL A 92 -18.18 -0.11 8.87
C VAL A 92 -17.57 0.62 7.68
N HIS A 93 -17.23 1.91 7.84
CA HIS A 93 -16.54 2.69 6.83
C HIS A 93 -15.01 2.73 7.02
N SER A 94 -14.48 1.83 7.85
CA SER A 94 -13.04 1.57 7.92
C SER A 94 -12.65 0.49 6.91
N GLY A 95 -11.48 0.62 6.28
CA GLY A 95 -11.02 -0.35 5.29
C GLY A 95 -10.03 0.25 4.30
N ILE A 96 -9.87 -0.44 3.17
CA ILE A 96 -9.03 0.01 2.06
C ILE A 96 -9.78 1.12 1.32
N ILE A 97 -9.16 2.30 1.23
CA ILE A 97 -9.72 3.44 0.49
C ILE A 97 -9.09 3.59 -0.90
N PHE A 98 -7.84 3.13 -1.06
CA PHE A 98 -7.15 3.07 -2.34
C PHE A 98 -6.34 1.78 -2.40
N ASN A 99 -6.40 1.09 -3.54
CA ASN A 99 -5.63 -0.11 -3.83
C ASN A 99 -5.02 0.01 -5.22
N THR A 100 -3.85 -0.58 -5.38
CA THR A 100 -3.33 -0.99 -6.68
C THR A 100 -2.65 -2.35 -6.53
N THR A 101 -2.68 -3.11 -7.60
CA THR A 101 -2.14 -4.47 -7.65
C THR A 101 -1.16 -4.57 -8.80
N TYR A 102 0.02 -5.09 -8.50
CA TYR A 102 1.07 -5.38 -9.48
C TYR A 102 1.32 -6.88 -9.51
N THR A 103 1.39 -7.47 -10.70
CA THR A 103 1.79 -8.87 -10.89
C THR A 103 3.03 -8.88 -11.77
N CYS A 104 4.11 -9.53 -11.32
CA CYS A 104 5.31 -9.65 -12.13
C CYS A 104 5.08 -10.57 -13.33
N CYS A 105 5.99 -10.52 -14.31
CA CYS A 105 5.92 -11.37 -15.49
C CYS A 105 7.30 -11.90 -15.88
N ASP A 106 7.31 -13.10 -16.44
CA ASP A 106 8.48 -13.65 -17.10
C ASP A 106 8.67 -12.95 -18.46
N ASN A 107 9.92 -12.65 -18.82
CA ASN A 107 10.32 -12.03 -20.08
C ASN A 107 9.83 -10.58 -20.30
N CYS A 108 9.42 -9.87 -19.25
CA CYS A 108 9.16 -8.44 -19.32
C CYS A 108 10.48 -7.66 -19.30
N GLU A 109 10.60 -6.62 -20.14
CA GLU A 109 11.82 -5.79 -20.22
C GLU A 109 12.16 -5.11 -18.88
N ARG A 110 11.17 -4.93 -18.01
CA ARG A 110 11.32 -4.38 -16.66
C ARG A 110 10.37 -5.12 -15.70
N ASN A 111 10.94 -5.61 -14.61
CA ASN A 111 10.19 -6.18 -13.49
C ASN A 111 10.17 -5.26 -12.26
N LYS A 112 10.68 -4.02 -12.39
CA LYS A 112 10.62 -3.01 -11.33
C LYS A 112 9.39 -2.16 -11.54
N GLU A 113 8.62 -1.95 -10.48
CA GLU A 113 7.38 -1.17 -10.53
C GLU A 113 7.38 -0.09 -9.45
N THR A 114 6.93 1.09 -9.84
CA THR A 114 6.59 2.16 -8.91
C THR A 114 5.08 2.17 -8.74
N SER A 115 4.62 1.63 -7.62
CA SER A 115 3.21 1.49 -7.32
C SER A 115 2.68 2.79 -6.73
N TYR A 116 2.05 3.62 -7.57
CA TYR A 116 1.41 4.87 -7.13
C TYR A 116 -0.11 4.74 -7.12
N THR A 117 -0.75 5.19 -6.05
CA THR A 117 -2.20 5.29 -5.96
C THR A 117 -2.62 6.48 -5.10
N GLY A 118 -3.80 7.03 -5.36
CA GLY A 118 -4.32 8.16 -4.60
C GLY A 118 -5.64 8.70 -5.13
N GLY A 119 -6.24 9.59 -4.36
CA GLY A 119 -7.52 10.22 -4.69
C GLY A 119 -8.05 11.09 -3.57
N MET A 120 -9.23 11.66 -3.79
CA MET A 120 -9.91 12.50 -2.80
C MET A 120 -10.71 11.64 -1.82
N HIS A 121 -10.59 11.92 -0.53
CA HIS A 121 -11.40 11.29 0.50
C HIS A 121 -11.73 12.27 1.62
N GLU A 122 -12.92 12.13 2.21
CA GLU A 122 -13.30 12.91 3.39
C GLU A 122 -12.68 12.26 4.64
N LEU A 123 -11.90 13.03 5.38
CA LEU A 123 -11.31 12.61 6.64
C LEU A 123 -11.91 13.37 7.81
N GLN A 124 -12.07 12.67 8.93
CA GLN A 124 -12.55 13.21 10.20
C GLN A 124 -11.41 13.27 11.21
N VAL A 125 -11.53 14.15 12.20
CA VAL A 125 -10.59 14.17 13.34
C VAL A 125 -10.50 12.79 13.97
N ASN A 126 -9.26 12.35 14.25
CA ASN A 126 -8.87 11.03 14.75
C ASN A 126 -8.98 9.86 13.75
N ASP A 127 -9.31 10.13 12.48
CA ASP A 127 -9.10 9.14 11.44
C ASP A 127 -7.62 8.78 11.35
N ARG A 128 -7.36 7.50 11.08
CA ARG A 128 -6.01 6.93 11.04
C ARG A 128 -5.76 6.35 9.66
N LEU A 129 -4.70 6.83 9.01
CA LEU A 129 -4.23 6.33 7.73
C LEU A 129 -2.95 5.52 7.91
N HIS A 130 -2.86 4.40 7.20
CA HIS A 130 -1.63 3.63 7.08
C HIS A 130 -1.56 2.93 5.73
N VAL A 131 -0.35 2.55 5.32
CA VAL A 131 -0.13 1.78 4.08
C VAL A 131 0.22 0.35 4.44
N GLU A 132 -0.39 -0.61 3.76
CA GLU A 132 0.00 -2.02 3.81
C GLU A 132 0.40 -2.51 2.42
N VAL A 133 1.49 -3.25 2.36
CA VAL A 133 1.98 -3.90 1.15
C VAL A 133 2.05 -5.41 1.40
N SER A 134 1.49 -6.22 0.49
CA SER A 134 1.64 -7.68 0.55
C SER A 134 2.99 -8.13 0.00
N ASN A 135 3.38 -9.38 0.29
CA ASN A 135 4.53 -10.05 -0.31
C ASN A 135 5.87 -9.32 -0.08
N ASN A 136 6.31 -9.37 1.18
CA ASN A 136 7.34 -8.53 1.80
C ASN A 136 8.77 -8.67 1.25
N GLU A 137 9.16 -9.83 0.74
CA GLU A 137 10.57 -10.16 0.48
C GLU A 137 11.21 -9.28 -0.61
N GLN A 138 10.40 -8.51 -1.34
CA GLN A 138 10.78 -7.80 -2.56
C GLN A 138 10.41 -6.31 -2.54
N VAL A 139 9.95 -5.80 -1.38
CA VAL A 139 9.58 -4.39 -1.20
C VAL A 139 10.73 -3.62 -0.57
N ILE A 140 11.22 -2.60 -1.28
CA ILE A 140 12.26 -1.70 -0.78
C ILE A 140 11.58 -0.45 -0.23
N PHE A 141 11.67 -0.27 1.09
CA PHE A 141 11.28 0.99 1.72
C PHE A 141 12.51 1.89 1.77
N SER A 142 12.50 2.94 0.96
CA SER A 142 13.48 4.02 1.00
C SER A 142 12.77 5.36 0.97
N ASP A 143 13.35 6.37 1.59
CA ASP A 143 12.70 7.68 1.75
C ASP A 143 12.47 8.41 0.43
N GLU A 144 13.26 8.07 -0.60
CA GLU A 144 13.13 8.65 -1.94
C GLU A 144 12.06 7.95 -2.79
N SER A 145 11.63 6.74 -2.39
CA SER A 145 10.85 5.85 -3.25
C SER A 145 9.55 5.33 -2.62
N SER A 146 9.37 5.49 -1.31
CA SER A 146 8.26 4.90 -0.57
C SER A 146 7.71 5.88 0.46
N TYR A 147 6.50 6.41 0.23
CA TYR A 147 5.91 7.47 1.05
C TYR A 147 4.38 7.44 1.04
N LEU A 148 3.76 7.96 2.11
CA LEU A 148 2.35 8.33 2.18
C LEU A 148 2.26 9.83 2.44
N GLY A 149 1.48 10.53 1.62
CA GLY A 149 1.25 11.96 1.77
C GLY A 149 -0.23 12.31 1.69
N ILE A 150 -0.59 13.42 2.34
CA ILE A 150 -1.90 14.04 2.20
C ILE A 150 -1.78 15.56 2.08
N PHE A 151 -2.76 16.19 1.44
CA PHE A 151 -2.97 17.63 1.58
C PHE A 151 -4.47 17.95 1.59
N MET A 152 -4.84 18.95 2.39
CA MET A 152 -6.23 19.40 2.52
C MET A 152 -6.62 20.25 1.31
N ILE A 153 -7.78 19.96 0.73
CA ILE A 153 -8.38 20.70 -0.38
C ILE A 153 -9.39 21.74 0.13
N SER A 154 -10.25 21.34 1.08
CA SER A 154 -11.31 22.19 1.65
C SER A 154 -11.71 21.77 3.05
#